data_AF-A0A2W2CU71-F1
#
_entry.id   AF-A0A2W2CU71-F1
#
_cell.length_a   1.000
_cell.length_b   1.000
_cell.length_c   1.000
_cell.angle_alpha   90.00
_cell.angle_beta   90.00
_cell.angle_gamma   90.00
#
_symmetry.space_group_name_H-M   'P 1'
#
loop_
_entity.id
_entity.type
_entity.pdbx_description
1 polymer ?
#
loop_
_entity_poly.entity_id
_entity_poly.type
_entity_poly.pdbx_seq_one_letter_code
_entity_poly.pdbx_strand_id
1 'polypeptide(L)'
;PTRPYVVLTRGRPAARALVGELRWRVRRYYTAALPGFATYLTAGELAELRADPRVRAVEPDLAIRPMPMGRSPALPAGRPTGAGTTVYVVSGGLDAARDEFGDRAWRAFDATGGTGRDCAGHGTQVIRRVHAAAPAARVASVRVLGCDGTGTLSDALAGLDWIHRHARRPSVAALALDGADSAALATAARSLSRSGVFVAAPSRSAVCRATPSGRAFSAYAPELAGAAARLLELHPAAGPSALATSLKCTAARPVIRQNPSRASTLLMRDGGL
;
A
#
# COMPACT_ATOMS: atom_id res chain seq x y z
N PRO A 1 -15.68 13.97 24.97
CA PRO A 1 -14.52 14.26 24.09
C PRO A 1 -14.71 13.55 22.74
N THR A 2 -14.23 14.15 21.66
CA THR A 2 -14.27 13.54 20.32
C THR A 2 -13.04 12.67 20.07
N ARG A 3 -13.18 11.60 19.29
CA ARG A 3 -12.11 10.70 18.85
C ARG A 3 -12.14 10.49 17.33
N PRO A 4 -11.01 10.22 16.67
CA PRO A 4 -10.98 10.09 15.22
C PRO A 4 -11.45 8.69 14.76
N TYR A 5 -12.25 8.66 13.71
CA TYR A 5 -12.82 7.45 13.10
C TYR A 5 -12.81 7.52 11.58
N VAL A 6 -12.78 6.35 10.96
CA VAL A 6 -13.07 6.13 9.54
C VAL A 6 -14.44 5.48 9.41
N VAL A 7 -15.31 6.12 8.63
CA VAL A 7 -16.67 5.65 8.34
C VAL A 7 -16.69 5.05 6.95
N LEU A 8 -17.05 3.76 6.87
CA LEU A 8 -17.22 3.02 5.63
C LEU A 8 -18.71 2.97 5.33
N THR A 9 -19.08 3.32 4.11
CA THR A 9 -20.49 3.38 3.70
C THR A 9 -20.85 2.25 2.74
N ARG A 10 -22.16 2.01 2.55
CA ARG A 10 -22.66 0.99 1.63
C ARG A 10 -22.48 1.35 0.15
N GLY A 11 -22.06 2.58 -0.18
CA GLY A 11 -21.78 3.00 -1.55
C GLY A 11 -21.44 4.49 -1.66
N ARG A 12 -21.00 4.93 -2.85
CA ARG A 12 -20.66 6.34 -3.10
C ARG A 12 -21.83 7.31 -2.85
N PRO A 13 -23.10 7.00 -3.22
CA PRO A 13 -24.22 7.89 -2.91
C PRO A 13 -24.43 8.07 -1.41
N ALA A 14 -24.35 6.98 -0.64
CA ALA A 14 -24.41 7.00 0.83
C ALA A 14 -23.29 7.86 1.43
N ALA A 15 -22.05 7.69 0.95
CA ALA A 15 -20.92 8.52 1.37
C ALA A 15 -21.14 10.00 1.07
N ARG A 16 -21.63 10.34 -0.13
CA ARG A 16 -21.90 11.72 -0.53
C ARG A 16 -22.99 12.36 0.32
N ALA A 17 -24.08 11.63 0.57
CA ALA A 17 -25.18 12.10 1.40
C ALA A 17 -24.72 12.39 2.83
N LEU A 18 -24.01 11.45 3.45
CA LEU A 18 -23.46 11.63 4.79
C LEU A 18 -22.47 12.80 4.85
N VAL A 19 -21.51 12.90 3.92
CA VAL A 19 -20.54 14.00 3.91
C VAL A 19 -21.20 15.38 3.73
N GLY A 20 -22.34 15.44 3.03
CA GLY A 20 -23.12 16.67 2.87
C GLY A 20 -23.81 17.15 4.15
N GLU A 21 -23.94 16.29 5.16
CA GLU A 21 -24.44 16.69 6.48
C GLU A 21 -23.31 17.40 7.23
N LEU A 22 -23.40 18.73 7.36
CA LEU A 22 -22.38 19.62 7.92
C LEU A 22 -21.89 19.22 9.35
N ARG A 23 -22.66 18.40 10.07
CA ARG A 23 -22.34 17.98 11.44
C ARG A 23 -21.14 17.02 11.57
N TRP A 24 -20.76 16.30 10.50
CA TRP A 24 -19.77 15.24 10.62
C TRP A 24 -18.31 15.68 10.54
N ARG A 25 -17.96 16.97 10.64
CA ARG A 25 -16.56 17.47 10.74
C ARG A 25 -15.57 16.67 9.86
N VAL A 26 -15.90 16.52 8.58
CA VAL A 26 -15.21 15.61 7.67
C VAL A 26 -13.79 16.11 7.40
N ARG A 27 -12.79 15.25 7.63
CA ARG A 27 -11.37 15.53 7.38
C ARG A 27 -10.89 15.00 6.05
N ARG A 28 -11.42 13.86 5.64
CA ARG A 28 -11.07 13.19 4.38
C ARG A 28 -12.31 12.54 3.78
N TYR A 29 -12.42 12.59 2.47
CA TYR A 29 -13.48 11.94 1.71
C TYR A 29 -12.87 11.02 0.65
N TYR A 30 -13.23 9.74 0.71
CA TYR A 30 -12.70 8.71 -0.19
C TYR A 30 -13.74 8.40 -1.26
N THR A 31 -13.31 8.38 -2.52
CA THR A 31 -14.23 8.30 -3.67
C THR A 31 -14.00 7.10 -4.57
N ALA A 32 -12.80 6.52 -4.56
CA ALA A 32 -12.36 5.50 -5.50
C ALA A 32 -12.07 4.16 -4.82
N ALA A 33 -11.08 4.11 -3.91
CA ALA A 33 -10.63 2.87 -3.28
C ALA A 33 -11.62 2.34 -2.23
N LEU A 34 -12.35 3.22 -1.55
CA LEU A 34 -13.50 2.86 -0.72
C LEU A 34 -14.50 4.03 -0.69
N PRO A 35 -15.81 3.76 -0.60
CA PRO A 35 -16.79 4.81 -0.31
C PRO A 35 -16.81 5.08 1.21
N GLY A 36 -16.37 6.25 1.63
CA GLY A 36 -16.33 6.59 3.05
C GLY A 36 -15.66 7.93 3.34
N PHE A 37 -15.48 8.24 4.62
CA PHE A 37 -14.84 9.47 5.06
C PHE A 37 -14.18 9.30 6.43
N ALA A 38 -13.26 10.19 6.79
CA ALA A 38 -12.68 10.28 8.14
C ALA A 38 -13.23 11.50 8.89
N THR A 39 -13.48 11.35 10.18
CA THR A 39 -14.17 12.35 11.02
C THR A 39 -13.76 12.21 12.49
N TYR A 40 -14.04 13.25 13.28
CA TYR A 40 -14.04 13.19 14.74
C TYR A 40 -15.46 12.98 15.27
N LEU A 41 -15.65 11.99 16.14
CA LEU A 41 -16.94 11.62 16.72
C LEU A 41 -16.88 11.61 18.25
N THR A 42 -17.93 12.12 18.88
CA THR A 42 -18.30 11.83 20.27
C THR A 42 -18.87 10.41 20.38
N ALA A 43 -19.09 9.92 21.61
CA ALA A 43 -19.70 8.61 21.82
C ALA A 43 -21.14 8.54 21.26
N GLY A 44 -21.93 9.61 21.38
CA GLY A 44 -23.28 9.70 20.82
C GLY A 44 -23.28 9.68 19.30
N GLU A 45 -22.47 10.55 18.67
CA GLU A 45 -22.32 10.58 17.21
C GLU A 45 -21.81 9.24 16.63
N LEU A 46 -20.92 8.54 17.36
CA LEU A 46 -20.48 7.20 16.97
C LEU A 46 -21.63 6.18 17.01
N ALA A 47 -22.48 6.23 18.04
CA ALA A 47 -23.65 5.37 18.14
C ALA A 47 -24.65 5.66 17.01
N GLU A 48 -24.90 6.94 16.72
CA GLU A 48 -25.75 7.36 15.60
C GLU A 48 -25.24 6.83 14.25
N LEU A 49 -23.96 7.04 13.93
CA LEU A 49 -23.41 6.55 12.67
C LEU A 49 -23.41 5.02 12.57
N ARG A 50 -23.24 4.30 13.69
CA ARG A 50 -23.32 2.84 13.70
C ARG A 50 -24.74 2.32 13.46
N ALA A 51 -25.75 3.09 13.86
CA ALA A 51 -27.16 2.77 13.62
C ALA A 51 -27.65 3.19 12.22
N ASP A 52 -26.92 4.09 11.53
CA ASP A 52 -27.33 4.60 10.23
C ASP A 52 -27.31 3.51 9.12
N PRO A 53 -28.42 3.25 8.41
CA PRO A 53 -28.51 2.22 7.37
C PRO A 53 -27.64 2.52 6.14
N ARG A 54 -27.05 3.71 6.01
CA ARG A 54 -26.08 4.05 4.96
C ARG A 54 -24.66 3.62 5.33
N VAL A 55 -24.39 3.41 6.62
CA VAL A 55 -23.06 3.05 7.15
C VAL A 55 -22.89 1.53 7.19
N ARG A 56 -21.78 1.05 6.61
CA ARG A 56 -21.39 -0.35 6.62
C ARG A 56 -20.57 -0.70 7.86
N ALA A 57 -19.63 0.17 8.23
CA ALA A 57 -18.75 -0.03 9.37
C ALA A 57 -18.17 1.30 9.84
N VAL A 58 -17.78 1.37 11.11
CA VAL A 58 -17.01 2.49 11.67
C VAL A 58 -15.80 1.92 12.40
N GLU A 59 -14.60 2.29 11.97
CA GLU A 59 -13.32 1.86 12.52
C GLU A 59 -12.63 3.04 13.21
N PRO A 60 -11.97 2.84 14.37
CA PRO A 60 -11.09 3.87 14.93
C PRO A 60 -9.99 4.26 13.94
N ASP A 61 -9.66 5.53 13.86
CA ASP A 61 -8.52 6.00 13.05
C ASP A 61 -7.21 5.75 13.82
N LEU A 62 -6.68 4.55 13.67
CA LEU A 62 -5.49 4.09 14.39
C LEU A 62 -4.20 4.62 13.76
N ALA A 63 -3.14 4.68 14.58
CA ALA A 63 -1.80 4.97 14.09
C ALA A 63 -1.30 3.85 13.17
N ILE A 64 -0.70 4.24 12.06
CA ILE A 64 -0.01 3.38 11.09
C ILE A 64 1.49 3.57 11.29
N ARG A 65 2.24 2.47 11.29
CA ARG A 65 3.70 2.49 11.40
C ARG A 65 4.36 1.97 10.13
N PRO A 66 5.61 2.36 9.86
CA PRO A 66 6.39 1.77 8.77
C PRO A 66 6.57 0.27 9.00
N MET A 67 6.64 -0.48 7.91
CA MET A 67 7.05 -1.87 7.98
C MET A 67 8.51 -1.95 8.48
N PRO A 68 8.90 -2.97 9.25
CA PRO A 68 10.30 -3.16 9.59
C PRO A 68 11.11 -3.49 8.34
N MET A 69 12.32 -2.94 8.27
CA MET A 69 13.24 -3.13 7.16
C MET A 69 14.40 -4.02 7.62
N GLY A 70 14.42 -5.28 7.16
CA GLY A 70 15.53 -6.22 7.38
C GLY A 70 16.63 -6.07 6.33
N ARG A 71 17.67 -6.92 6.35
CA ARG A 71 18.70 -6.92 5.28
C ARG A 71 18.06 -7.23 3.92
N SER A 72 18.33 -6.42 2.90
CA SER A 72 17.92 -6.75 1.53
C SER A 72 18.76 -7.92 0.99
N PRO A 73 18.16 -8.86 0.26
CA PRO A 73 18.92 -9.87 -0.46
C PRO A 73 19.69 -9.21 -1.61
N ALA A 74 20.76 -9.86 -2.06
CA ALA A 74 21.37 -9.51 -3.34
C ALA A 74 20.35 -9.82 -4.46
N LEU A 75 20.12 -8.87 -5.34
CA LEU A 75 19.19 -8.99 -6.46
C LEU A 75 20.00 -9.17 -7.73
N PRO A 76 19.67 -10.15 -8.59
CA PRO A 76 20.43 -10.35 -9.80
C PRO A 76 20.24 -9.19 -10.78
N ALA A 77 21.37 -8.77 -11.33
CA ALA A 77 21.43 -7.81 -12.41
C ALA A 77 20.96 -8.46 -13.72
N GLY A 78 20.46 -7.65 -14.65
CA GLY A 78 20.06 -8.10 -15.97
C GLY A 78 18.64 -7.70 -16.35
N ARG A 79 18.18 -8.22 -17.49
CA ARG A 79 16.82 -8.00 -18.01
C ARG A 79 15.90 -9.14 -17.57
N PRO A 80 14.59 -8.88 -17.43
CA PRO A 80 13.92 -7.57 -17.51
C PRO A 80 14.31 -6.62 -16.36
N THR A 81 14.16 -5.32 -16.58
CA THR A 81 14.57 -4.24 -15.65
C THR A 81 13.39 -3.48 -15.03
N GLY A 82 12.16 -3.83 -15.41
CA GLY A 82 10.92 -3.17 -15.00
C GLY A 82 10.54 -1.96 -15.86
N ALA A 83 11.12 -1.84 -17.05
CA ALA A 83 10.86 -0.73 -17.97
C ALA A 83 9.37 -0.67 -18.34
N GLY A 84 8.85 0.56 -18.49
CA GLY A 84 7.43 0.79 -18.83
C GLY A 84 6.44 0.60 -17.68
N THR A 85 6.89 0.21 -16.48
CA THR A 85 6.02 0.05 -15.31
C THR A 85 6.17 1.21 -14.33
N THR A 86 5.07 1.60 -13.67
CA THR A 86 5.09 2.50 -12.51
C THR A 86 4.84 1.75 -11.20
N VAL A 87 5.73 1.91 -10.23
CA VAL A 87 5.57 1.40 -8.85
C VAL A 87 5.18 2.56 -7.94
N TYR A 88 3.98 2.51 -7.36
CA TYR A 88 3.50 3.45 -6.36
C TYR A 88 3.96 2.99 -4.97
N VAL A 89 4.82 3.76 -4.32
CA VAL A 89 5.34 3.42 -2.97
C VAL A 89 4.56 4.20 -1.94
N VAL A 90 3.78 3.49 -1.11
CA VAL A 90 3.01 4.07 0.00
C VAL A 90 3.85 4.03 1.27
N SER A 91 4.43 5.15 1.66
CA SER A 91 5.38 5.24 2.79
C SER A 91 5.56 6.68 3.32
N GLY A 92 6.75 7.02 3.82
CA GLY A 92 7.10 8.34 4.40
C GLY A 92 7.52 9.44 3.42
N GLY A 93 7.42 9.21 2.11
CA GLY A 93 7.78 10.18 1.07
C GLY A 93 9.02 9.81 0.28
N LEU A 94 9.61 10.79 -0.41
CA LEU A 94 10.83 10.63 -1.18
C LEU A 94 11.76 11.83 -1.01
N ASP A 95 13.02 11.59 -0.67
CA ASP A 95 14.07 12.58 -0.87
C ASP A 95 14.63 12.47 -2.31
N ALA A 96 14.03 13.25 -3.22
CA ALA A 96 14.30 13.20 -4.66
C ALA A 96 15.61 13.90 -5.06
N ALA A 97 16.28 14.61 -4.15
CA ALA A 97 17.53 15.31 -4.43
C ALA A 97 18.75 14.37 -4.55
N ARG A 98 18.52 13.06 -4.72
CA ARG A 98 19.57 12.05 -4.82
C ARG A 98 19.73 11.58 -6.25
N ASP A 99 20.96 11.65 -6.75
CA ASP A 99 21.33 11.26 -8.12
C ASP A 99 20.97 9.80 -8.46
N GLU A 100 20.84 8.94 -7.44
CA GLU A 100 20.59 7.50 -7.61
C GLU A 100 19.27 7.17 -8.34
N PHE A 101 18.29 8.09 -8.36
CA PHE A 101 17.00 7.84 -9.01
C PHE A 101 16.85 8.48 -10.40
N GLY A 102 17.70 9.44 -10.74
CA GLY A 102 17.49 10.30 -11.92
C GLY A 102 16.07 10.87 -11.98
N ASP A 103 15.44 10.80 -13.16
CA ASP A 103 14.05 11.22 -13.40
C ASP A 103 13.01 10.11 -13.10
N ARG A 104 13.47 8.94 -12.63
CA ARG A 104 12.61 7.76 -12.49
C ARG A 104 11.81 7.75 -11.20
N ALA A 105 12.17 8.54 -10.17
CA ALA A 105 11.39 8.66 -8.95
C ALA A 105 10.90 10.09 -8.71
N TRP A 106 9.63 10.26 -8.35
CA TRP A 106 9.07 11.59 -8.02
C TRP A 106 8.05 11.53 -6.89
N ARG A 107 7.78 12.69 -6.30
CA ARG A 107 6.77 12.87 -5.25
C ARG A 107 5.41 13.05 -5.92
N ALA A 108 4.54 12.06 -5.75
CA ALA A 108 3.28 11.98 -6.49
C ALA A 108 2.08 12.46 -5.65
N PHE A 109 2.07 12.14 -4.34
CA PHE A 109 1.01 12.52 -3.42
C PHE A 109 1.53 12.66 -2.00
N ASP A 110 0.95 13.58 -1.23
CA ASP A 110 1.22 13.76 0.19
C ASP A 110 -0.09 13.89 0.98
N ALA A 111 -0.44 12.85 1.74
CA ALA A 111 -1.63 12.83 2.59
C ALA A 111 -1.49 13.70 3.84
N THR A 112 -0.25 14.05 4.22
CA THR A 112 0.08 14.85 5.40
C THR A 112 -0.08 16.36 5.16
N GLY A 113 -0.31 16.77 3.91
CA GLY A 113 -0.43 18.17 3.50
C GLY A 113 0.91 18.88 3.26
N GLY A 114 2.01 18.12 3.22
CA GLY A 114 3.36 18.63 2.99
C GLY A 114 3.82 18.59 1.53
N THR A 115 5.14 18.63 1.34
CA THR A 115 5.81 18.67 0.03
C THR A 115 6.11 17.28 -0.55
N GLY A 116 5.66 16.20 0.09
CA GLY A 116 6.02 14.81 -0.23
C GLY A 116 7.45 14.42 0.13
N ARG A 117 8.24 15.32 0.76
CA ARG A 117 9.61 15.06 1.18
C ARG A 117 9.67 13.94 2.21
N ASP A 118 10.60 13.02 2.02
CA ASP A 118 10.96 12.10 3.10
C ASP A 118 11.89 12.79 4.10
N CYS A 119 11.44 12.88 5.34
CA CYS A 119 12.17 13.46 6.47
C CYS A 119 12.51 12.41 7.53
N ALA A 120 11.91 11.20 7.46
CA ALA A 120 12.19 10.10 8.37
C ALA A 120 13.16 9.06 7.75
N GLY A 121 13.35 9.10 6.42
CA GLY A 121 14.30 8.27 5.66
C GLY A 121 13.72 6.92 5.20
N HIS A 122 12.66 6.44 5.85
CA HIS A 122 12.07 5.13 5.54
C HIS A 122 11.51 5.05 4.10
N GLY A 123 10.83 6.11 3.62
CA GLY A 123 10.22 6.10 2.30
C GLY A 123 11.28 6.02 1.18
N THR A 124 12.34 6.79 1.30
CA THR A 124 13.49 6.78 0.39
C THR A 124 14.19 5.42 0.43
N GLN A 125 14.36 4.83 1.61
CA GLN A 125 14.94 3.49 1.74
C GLN A 125 14.11 2.41 1.03
N VAL A 126 12.78 2.48 1.12
CA VAL A 126 11.87 1.59 0.40
C VAL A 126 12.01 1.77 -1.11
N ILE A 127 12.04 3.02 -1.58
CA ILE A 127 12.18 3.36 -3.00
C ILE A 127 13.51 2.83 -3.54
N ARG A 128 14.61 2.92 -2.78
CA ARG A 128 15.91 2.33 -3.16
C ARG A 128 15.82 0.83 -3.38
N ARG A 129 15.05 0.09 -2.57
CA ARG A 129 14.87 -1.36 -2.74
C ARG A 129 14.03 -1.70 -3.97
N VAL A 130 12.96 -0.94 -4.22
CA VAL A 130 12.21 -1.06 -5.47
C VAL A 130 13.14 -0.80 -6.66
N HIS A 131 13.99 0.23 -6.58
CA HIS A 131 14.91 0.59 -7.64
C HIS A 131 15.99 -0.48 -7.87
N ALA A 132 16.56 -1.04 -6.80
CA ALA A 132 17.50 -2.15 -6.91
C ALA A 132 16.86 -3.39 -7.56
N ALA A 133 15.58 -3.64 -7.27
CA ALA A 133 14.84 -4.75 -7.86
C ALA A 133 14.38 -4.49 -9.30
N ALA A 134 14.06 -3.25 -9.67
CA ALA A 134 13.59 -2.88 -11.00
C ALA A 134 14.19 -1.53 -11.41
N PRO A 135 15.46 -1.51 -11.87
CA PRO A 135 16.22 -0.27 -12.07
C PRO A 135 15.67 0.61 -13.21
N ALA A 136 14.86 0.08 -14.11
CA ALA A 136 14.20 0.87 -15.16
C ALA A 136 12.73 1.20 -14.84
N ALA A 137 12.19 0.74 -13.71
CA ALA A 137 10.85 1.10 -13.30
C ALA A 137 10.78 2.55 -12.83
N ARG A 138 9.65 3.19 -13.14
CA ARG A 138 9.28 4.50 -12.59
C ARG A 138 8.71 4.32 -11.18
N VAL A 139 9.02 5.21 -10.24
CA VAL A 139 8.57 5.13 -8.85
C VAL A 139 7.83 6.40 -8.44
N ALA A 140 6.54 6.26 -8.14
CA ALA A 140 5.69 7.34 -7.66
C ALA A 140 5.59 7.27 -6.13
N SER A 141 6.15 8.26 -5.43
CA SER A 141 6.09 8.31 -3.97
C SER A 141 4.74 8.85 -3.49
N VAL A 142 4.06 8.07 -2.66
CA VAL A 142 2.76 8.36 -2.04
C VAL A 142 2.98 8.44 -0.54
N ARG A 143 3.12 9.67 -0.03
CA ARG A 143 3.45 9.91 1.37
C ARG A 143 2.21 9.83 2.25
N VAL A 144 2.25 8.95 3.24
CA VAL A 144 1.20 8.74 4.24
C VAL A 144 1.74 8.66 5.67
N LEU A 145 3.07 8.72 5.85
CA LEU A 145 3.74 8.82 7.14
C LEU A 145 4.40 10.21 7.28
N GLY A 146 4.28 10.80 8.46
CA GLY A 146 4.87 12.07 8.86
C GLY A 146 6.35 11.97 9.19
N CYS A 147 6.94 13.09 9.62
CA CYS A 147 8.37 13.18 9.98
C CYS A 147 8.71 12.49 11.31
N ASP A 148 7.72 12.25 12.15
CA ASP A 148 7.81 11.41 13.34
C ASP A 148 7.85 9.91 13.01
N GLY A 149 7.75 9.55 11.72
CA GLY A 149 7.76 8.18 11.25
C GLY A 149 6.43 7.47 11.47
N THR A 150 5.34 8.16 11.83
CA THR A 150 4.01 7.56 11.98
C THR A 150 2.99 8.22 11.06
N GLY A 151 1.88 7.54 10.81
CA GLY A 151 0.75 8.09 10.07
C GLY A 151 -0.57 7.65 10.70
N THR A 152 -1.67 7.94 10.03
CA THR A 152 -3.00 7.46 10.45
C THR A 152 -3.59 6.51 9.41
N LEU A 153 -4.55 5.70 9.83
CA LEU A 153 -5.33 4.89 8.91
C LEU A 153 -5.97 5.77 7.84
N SER A 154 -6.50 6.93 8.21
CA SER A 154 -7.11 7.86 7.27
C SER A 154 -6.12 8.43 6.23
N ASP A 155 -4.86 8.68 6.60
CA ASP A 155 -3.78 9.06 5.68
C ASP A 155 -3.48 7.92 4.69
N ALA A 156 -3.34 6.69 5.19
CA ALA A 156 -3.07 5.51 4.37
C ALA A 156 -4.20 5.26 3.35
N LEU A 157 -5.46 5.38 3.79
CA LEU A 157 -6.62 5.28 2.92
C LEU A 157 -6.65 6.37 1.86
N ALA A 158 -6.27 7.60 2.20
CA ALA A 158 -6.16 8.70 1.23
C ALA A 158 -5.12 8.40 0.15
N GLY A 159 -3.98 7.83 0.53
CA GLY A 159 -2.94 7.38 -0.39
C GLY A 159 -3.45 6.32 -1.37
N LEU A 160 -4.12 5.27 -0.89
CA LEU A 160 -4.69 4.23 -1.75
C LEU A 160 -5.80 4.76 -2.66
N ASP A 161 -6.62 5.65 -2.14
CA ASP A 161 -7.70 6.32 -2.87
C ASP A 161 -7.14 7.21 -3.99
N TRP A 162 -6.03 7.92 -3.73
CA TRP A 162 -5.32 8.68 -4.75
C TRP A 162 -4.72 7.76 -5.82
N ILE A 163 -4.05 6.67 -5.45
CA ILE A 163 -3.50 5.71 -6.43
C ILE A 163 -4.64 5.16 -7.30
N HIS A 164 -5.75 4.75 -6.71
CA HIS A 164 -6.88 4.20 -7.46
C HIS A 164 -7.41 5.17 -8.54
N ARG A 165 -7.35 6.49 -8.31
CA ARG A 165 -7.77 7.50 -9.30
C ARG A 165 -6.73 7.80 -10.37
N HIS A 166 -5.44 7.68 -10.06
CA HIS A 166 -4.36 8.19 -10.90
C HIS A 166 -3.48 7.11 -11.53
N ALA A 167 -3.57 5.87 -11.06
CA ALA A 167 -2.73 4.79 -11.54
C ALA A 167 -2.98 4.50 -13.03
N ARG A 168 -1.89 4.46 -13.79
CA ARG A 168 -1.87 4.03 -15.19
C ARG A 168 -1.17 2.69 -15.29
N ARG A 169 -1.80 1.72 -15.95
CA ARG A 169 -1.21 0.40 -16.18
C ARG A 169 -0.10 0.49 -17.25
N PRO A 170 0.98 -0.30 -17.15
CA PRO A 170 1.30 -1.28 -16.10
C PRO A 170 1.66 -0.63 -14.76
N SER A 171 1.07 -1.13 -13.66
CA SER A 171 1.21 -0.51 -12.34
C SER A 171 1.26 -1.51 -11.20
N VAL A 172 2.14 -1.22 -10.24
CA VAL A 172 2.31 -1.93 -8.98
C VAL A 172 2.15 -0.94 -7.82
N ALA A 173 1.58 -1.34 -6.70
CA ALA A 173 1.59 -0.59 -5.46
C ALA A 173 2.36 -1.38 -4.39
N ALA A 174 3.39 -0.77 -3.81
CA ALA A 174 4.14 -1.30 -2.68
C ALA A 174 3.70 -0.59 -1.40
N LEU A 175 3.00 -1.30 -0.52
CA LEU A 175 2.57 -0.76 0.77
C LEU A 175 3.67 -1.02 1.79
N ALA A 176 4.36 0.02 2.25
CA ALA A 176 5.49 -0.15 3.17
C ALA A 176 5.14 0.25 4.60
N LEU A 177 4.08 -0.37 5.13
CA LEU A 177 3.42 -0.03 6.38
C LEU A 177 2.83 -1.27 7.05
N ASP A 178 2.59 -1.21 8.36
CA ASP A 178 2.07 -2.32 9.15
C ASP A 178 0.60 -2.63 8.83
N GLY A 179 -0.24 -1.61 8.66
CA GLY A 179 -1.64 -1.66 8.24
C GLY A 179 -2.69 -1.61 9.35
N ALA A 180 -2.28 -1.52 10.62
CA ALA A 180 -3.11 -1.36 11.84
C ALA A 180 -4.37 -2.25 12.03
N ASP A 181 -4.34 -3.48 11.53
CA ASP A 181 -5.37 -4.54 11.55
C ASP A 181 -6.72 -4.07 10.98
N SER A 182 -6.65 -3.09 10.07
CA SER A 182 -7.82 -2.41 9.52
C SER A 182 -8.46 -3.19 8.37
N ALA A 183 -9.74 -3.51 8.54
CA ALA A 183 -10.57 -4.06 7.47
C ALA A 183 -10.84 -3.02 6.37
N ALA A 184 -10.88 -1.73 6.71
CA ALA A 184 -10.95 -0.63 5.76
C ALA A 184 -9.75 -0.61 4.82
N LEU A 185 -8.54 -0.70 5.36
CA LEU A 185 -7.31 -0.72 4.56
C LEU A 185 -7.24 -1.97 3.68
N ALA A 186 -7.56 -3.14 4.22
CA ALA A 186 -7.64 -4.38 3.44
C ALA A 186 -8.70 -4.29 2.32
N THR A 187 -9.79 -3.58 2.54
CA THR A 187 -10.83 -3.35 1.52
C THR A 187 -10.35 -2.40 0.43
N ALA A 188 -9.66 -1.33 0.80
CA ALA A 188 -9.05 -0.38 -0.14
C ALA A 188 -7.99 -1.05 -1.02
N ALA A 189 -7.09 -1.83 -0.42
CA ALA A 189 -6.05 -2.59 -1.14
C ALA A 189 -6.67 -3.60 -2.12
N ARG A 190 -7.74 -4.31 -1.71
CA ARG A 190 -8.48 -5.20 -2.63
C ARG A 190 -9.16 -4.43 -3.76
N SER A 191 -9.69 -3.23 -3.50
CA SER A 191 -10.29 -2.40 -4.56
C SER A 191 -9.25 -1.95 -5.56
N LEU A 192 -8.07 -1.54 -5.08
CA LEU A 192 -6.92 -1.20 -5.92
C LEU A 192 -6.46 -2.39 -6.77
N SER A 193 -6.45 -3.60 -6.20
CA SER A 193 -6.17 -4.81 -6.97
C SER A 193 -7.20 -5.07 -8.07
N ARG A 194 -8.50 -4.89 -7.77
CA ARG A 194 -9.56 -5.01 -8.79
C ARG A 194 -9.50 -3.95 -9.88
N SER A 195 -8.89 -2.78 -9.64
CA SER A 195 -8.67 -1.77 -10.68
C SER A 195 -7.47 -2.07 -11.59
N GLY A 196 -6.79 -3.20 -11.38
CA GLY A 196 -5.69 -3.67 -12.24
C GLY A 196 -4.30 -3.32 -11.74
N VAL A 197 -4.17 -2.74 -10.54
CA VAL A 197 -2.88 -2.46 -9.89
C VAL A 197 -2.44 -3.70 -9.09
N PHE A 198 -1.25 -4.23 -9.33
CA PHE A 198 -0.72 -5.32 -8.48
C PHE A 198 -0.33 -4.76 -7.11
N VAL A 199 -0.79 -5.34 -6.01
CA VAL A 199 -0.50 -4.84 -4.66
C VAL A 199 0.46 -5.78 -3.94
N ALA A 200 1.66 -5.28 -3.62
CA ALA A 200 2.62 -5.92 -2.73
C ALA A 200 2.52 -5.27 -1.35
N ALA A 201 2.27 -6.07 -0.32
CA ALA A 201 2.13 -5.59 1.05
C ALA A 201 2.76 -6.57 2.05
N PRO A 202 3.26 -6.09 3.20
CA PRO A 202 3.63 -6.91 4.32
C PRO A 202 2.46 -7.78 4.79
N SER A 203 2.76 -9.04 5.12
CA SER A 203 1.80 -9.95 5.76
C SER A 203 2.43 -10.58 7.00
N ARG A 204 1.59 -11.00 7.95
CA ARG A 204 2.03 -11.91 9.02
C ARG A 204 2.01 -13.34 8.53
N SER A 205 3.11 -14.05 8.74
CA SER A 205 3.33 -15.44 8.32
C SER A 205 2.32 -16.45 8.87
N ALA A 206 1.65 -16.17 9.99
CA ALA A 206 0.76 -17.15 10.65
C ALA A 206 -0.64 -17.32 10.03
N VAL A 207 -1.10 -16.39 9.18
CA VAL A 207 -2.52 -16.34 8.77
C VAL A 207 -2.75 -16.05 7.29
N CYS A 208 -1.70 -15.86 6.48
CA CYS A 208 -1.79 -15.52 5.04
C CYS A 208 -2.84 -14.46 4.70
N ARG A 209 -3.13 -13.58 5.66
CA ARG A 209 -3.96 -12.39 5.50
C ARG A 209 -3.02 -11.19 5.61
N ALA A 210 -3.39 -10.08 4.98
CA ALA A 210 -2.86 -8.79 5.39
C ALA A 210 -3.37 -8.55 6.83
N THR A 211 -2.63 -9.05 7.81
CA THR A 211 -2.91 -8.93 9.25
C THR A 211 -1.74 -8.18 9.90
N PRO A 212 -1.91 -6.89 10.12
CA PRO A 212 -0.98 -5.94 10.72
C PRO A 212 -0.52 -6.09 12.19
N SER A 213 -0.60 -7.24 12.85
CA SER A 213 -0.21 -7.31 14.26
C SER A 213 1.31 -7.48 14.47
N GLY A 214 2.17 -6.55 14.06
CA GLY A 214 3.48 -6.33 14.75
C GLY A 214 4.50 -7.47 14.98
N ARG A 215 4.38 -8.69 14.43
CA ARG A 215 5.37 -9.76 14.58
C ARG A 215 5.46 -10.61 13.31
N ALA A 216 6.64 -10.58 12.67
CA ALA A 216 7.00 -11.21 11.40
C ALA A 216 6.25 -10.66 10.17
N PHE A 217 6.58 -9.42 9.78
CA PHE A 217 6.25 -8.90 8.45
C PHE A 217 7.22 -9.46 7.40
N SER A 218 6.72 -9.77 6.21
CA SER A 218 7.60 -9.88 5.04
C SER A 218 8.21 -8.51 4.75
N ALA A 219 9.45 -8.30 5.17
CA ALA A 219 10.25 -7.09 4.91
C ALA A 219 10.55 -6.84 3.41
N TYR A 220 9.97 -7.65 2.53
CA TYR A 220 10.32 -7.79 1.12
C TYR A 220 9.22 -7.31 0.16
N ALA A 221 8.23 -6.57 0.65
CA ALA A 221 7.23 -5.92 -0.21
C ALA A 221 7.87 -5.05 -1.32
N PRO A 222 8.97 -4.30 -1.06
CA PRO A 222 9.66 -3.52 -2.10
C PRO A 222 10.28 -4.40 -3.20
N GLU A 223 10.96 -5.47 -2.80
CA GLU A 223 11.57 -6.45 -3.71
C GLU A 223 10.50 -7.18 -4.53
N LEU A 224 9.38 -7.56 -3.91
CA LEU A 224 8.23 -8.16 -4.59
C LEU A 224 7.61 -7.22 -5.62
N ALA A 225 7.53 -5.93 -5.29
CA ALA A 225 7.04 -4.93 -6.22
C ALA A 225 7.96 -4.76 -7.44
N GLY A 226 9.28 -4.78 -7.24
CA GLY A 226 10.24 -4.75 -8.34
C GLY A 226 10.18 -5.98 -9.24
N ALA A 227 10.07 -7.18 -8.66
CA ALA A 227 9.89 -8.41 -9.46
C ALA A 227 8.56 -8.40 -10.24
N ALA A 228 7.48 -7.89 -9.65
CA ALA A 228 6.22 -7.69 -10.36
C ALA A 228 6.36 -6.68 -11.52
N ALA A 229 7.14 -5.61 -11.33
CA ALA A 229 7.44 -4.65 -12.40
C ALA A 229 8.25 -5.28 -13.54
N ARG A 230 9.22 -6.14 -13.21
CA ARG A 230 9.97 -6.94 -14.19
C ARG A 230 9.06 -7.84 -15.03
N LEU A 231 8.11 -8.54 -14.40
CA LEU A 231 7.13 -9.35 -15.13
C LEU A 231 6.18 -8.51 -16.00
N LEU A 232 5.82 -7.30 -15.54
CA LEU A 232 5.00 -6.38 -16.32
C LEU A 232 5.73 -5.78 -17.54
N GLU A 233 7.06 -5.70 -17.53
CA GLU A 233 7.84 -5.38 -18.75
C GLU A 233 7.61 -6.45 -19.83
N LEU A 234 7.55 -7.72 -19.45
CA LEU A 234 7.32 -8.84 -20.37
C LEU A 234 5.84 -9.03 -20.73
N HIS A 235 4.95 -8.73 -19.79
CA HIS A 235 3.51 -8.97 -19.90
C HIS A 235 2.70 -7.74 -19.49
N PRO A 236 2.72 -6.64 -20.27
CA PRO A 236 2.13 -5.36 -19.88
C PRO A 236 0.61 -5.40 -19.67
N ALA A 237 -0.08 -6.35 -20.31
CA ALA A 237 -1.51 -6.56 -20.15
C ALA A 237 -1.89 -7.41 -18.91
N ALA A 238 -0.91 -8.05 -18.25
CA ALA A 238 -1.18 -8.99 -17.15
C ALA A 238 -1.95 -8.32 -16.02
N GLY A 239 -3.02 -8.99 -15.58
CA GLY A 239 -3.79 -8.61 -14.40
C GLY A 239 -3.09 -9.05 -13.10
N PRO A 240 -3.49 -8.49 -11.94
CA PRO A 240 -2.87 -8.83 -10.66
C PRO A 240 -2.90 -10.32 -10.31
N SER A 241 -3.95 -11.05 -10.69
CA SER A 241 -4.02 -12.50 -10.45
C SER A 241 -3.02 -13.28 -11.30
N ALA A 242 -2.82 -12.91 -12.57
CA ALA A 242 -1.84 -13.55 -13.45
C ALA A 242 -0.42 -13.31 -12.92
N LEU A 243 -0.09 -12.07 -12.53
CA LEU A 243 1.19 -11.73 -11.91
C LEU A 243 1.43 -12.54 -10.62
N ALA A 244 0.42 -12.62 -9.74
CA ALA A 244 0.54 -13.41 -8.52
C ALA A 244 0.83 -14.90 -8.80
N THR A 245 0.24 -15.45 -9.86
CA THR A 245 0.51 -16.82 -10.30
C THR A 245 1.93 -16.94 -10.84
N SER A 246 2.37 -16.06 -11.75
CA SER A 246 3.73 -16.07 -12.29
C SER A 246 4.80 -15.98 -11.20
N LEU A 247 4.65 -15.06 -10.24
CA LEU A 247 5.57 -14.90 -9.11
C LEU A 247 5.63 -16.15 -8.21
N LYS A 248 4.53 -16.89 -8.09
CA LYS A 248 4.49 -18.17 -7.36
C LYS A 248 5.14 -19.31 -8.15
N CYS A 249 4.98 -19.31 -9.47
CA CYS A 249 5.57 -20.31 -10.37
C CYS A 249 7.09 -20.18 -10.42
N THR A 250 7.61 -18.96 -10.45
CA THR A 250 9.05 -18.67 -10.46
C THR A 250 9.68 -18.63 -9.07
N ALA A 251 8.95 -18.96 -8.00
CA ALA A 251 9.53 -18.99 -6.66
C ALA A 251 10.45 -20.21 -6.45
N ALA A 252 11.54 -20.03 -5.70
CA ALA A 252 12.47 -21.10 -5.36
C ALA A 252 11.79 -22.11 -4.43
N ARG A 253 11.74 -23.37 -4.84
CA ARG A 253 11.30 -24.50 -4.00
C ARG A 253 12.48 -25.49 -3.87
N PRO A 254 12.83 -26.03 -2.68
CA PRO A 254 12.41 -25.78 -1.30
C PRO A 254 13.62 -25.25 -0.47
N VAL A 255 13.99 -23.98 -0.64
CA VAL A 255 15.25 -23.46 -0.05
C VAL A 255 15.10 -23.05 1.42
N ILE A 256 13.88 -22.76 1.88
CA ILE A 256 13.62 -22.36 3.28
C ILE A 256 13.22 -23.59 4.10
N ARG A 257 14.13 -24.05 4.96
CA ARG A 257 13.89 -25.13 5.93
C ARG A 257 13.15 -24.60 7.18
N GLN A 258 11.90 -24.16 7.07
CA GLN A 258 11.04 -23.94 8.26
C GLN A 258 9.56 -24.29 7.98
N ASN A 259 9.11 -25.33 8.71
CA ASN A 259 7.76 -25.79 9.09
C ASN A 259 6.73 -26.16 7.98
N PRO A 260 6.28 -27.43 7.86
CA PRO A 260 5.45 -27.94 6.76
C PRO A 260 3.95 -27.58 6.83
N SER A 261 3.54 -26.60 7.65
CA SER A 261 2.13 -26.27 7.80
C SER A 261 1.86 -24.75 7.73
N ARG A 262 1.21 -24.34 6.62
CA ARG A 262 0.29 -23.19 6.51
C ARG A 262 0.81 -21.77 6.22
N ALA A 263 1.92 -21.60 5.50
CA ALA A 263 2.10 -20.40 4.68
C ALA A 263 2.99 -20.67 3.47
N SER A 264 2.63 -20.14 2.30
CA SER A 264 3.51 -20.17 1.13
C SER A 264 4.71 -19.26 1.41
N THR A 265 5.80 -19.85 1.90
CA THR A 265 7.07 -19.16 2.07
C THR A 265 7.67 -18.91 0.68
N LEU A 266 7.32 -17.79 0.07
CA LEU A 266 7.78 -17.40 -1.25
C LEU A 266 9.13 -16.67 -1.12
N LEU A 267 10.20 -17.36 -1.50
CA LEU A 267 11.44 -16.70 -1.92
C LEU A 267 11.42 -16.71 -3.44
N MET A 268 11.39 -15.55 -4.09
CA MET A 268 11.42 -15.53 -5.54
C MET A 268 12.78 -16.03 -6.04
N ARG A 269 12.76 -17.05 -6.91
CA ARG A 269 13.91 -17.45 -7.71
C ARG A 269 13.94 -16.48 -8.87
N ASP A 270 15.09 -15.92 -9.14
CA ASP A 270 15.29 -15.12 -10.33
C ASP A 270 16.36 -15.86 -11.15
N GLY A 271 16.02 -16.21 -12.39
CA GLY A 271 16.82 -17.08 -13.26
C GLY A 271 16.23 -18.48 -13.48
N GLY A 272 15.40 -18.59 -14.51
CA GLY A 272 14.98 -19.86 -15.11
C GLY A 272 14.08 -19.56 -16.30
N LEU A 273 14.54 -19.94 -17.50
CA LEU A 273 13.74 -20.02 -18.72
C LEU A 273 12.39 -20.69 -18.46
#